data_AF-A0A950V3W4-F1
#
_entry.id   AF-A0A950V3W4-F1
#
_cell.length_a   1.000
_cell.length_b   1.000
_cell.length_c   1.000
_cell.angle_alpha   90.00
_cell.angle_beta   90.00
_cell.angle_gamma   90.00
#
_symmetry.space_group_name_H-M   'P 1'
#
loop_
_entity.id
_entity.type
_entity.pdbx_description
1 polymer ?
#
loop_
_entity_poly.entity_id
_entity_poly.type
_entity_poly.pdbx_seq_one_letter_code
_entity_poly.pdbx_strand_id
1 'polypeptide(L)'
;MKKEAFGLLLASTLVASSFSFADDARIRADNHEVRQDRREDRTDRQARREDARQLNTDNAQIQSDRQNLKSDAASGDTQAVAQDKAELKSDKKDRRKDAKDAAADTRALRRDRRATRRDRRNRRQDVNNAASNNGTTSTGGTSTDAGTAGATSSK
;
A
#
# COMPACT_ATOMS: atom_id res chain seq x y z
N MET A 1 -51.96 39.00 -46.53
CA MET A 1 -52.14 37.56 -46.81
C MET A 1 -50.91 36.82 -46.28
N LYS A 2 -51.11 35.88 -45.34
CA LYS A 2 -50.30 34.67 -45.04
C LYS A 2 -48.86 34.92 -44.50
N LYS A 3 -48.60 34.77 -43.18
CA LYS A 3 -48.08 33.58 -42.46
C LYS A 3 -46.84 32.96 -43.14
N GLU A 4 -45.67 32.80 -42.50
CA GLU A 4 -45.24 31.81 -41.47
C GLU A 4 -43.90 32.32 -40.88
N ALA A 5 -43.67 32.44 -39.56
CA ALA A 5 -43.38 31.42 -38.53
C ALA A 5 -41.96 30.80 -38.55
N PHE A 6 -41.28 30.96 -37.41
CA PHE A 6 -40.28 30.06 -36.79
C PHE A 6 -38.92 29.80 -37.46
N GLY A 7 -37.89 30.47 -36.94
CA GLY A 7 -36.48 30.08 -37.06
C GLY A 7 -35.81 30.05 -35.69
N LEU A 8 -36.20 29.09 -34.85
CA LEU A 8 -35.58 28.83 -33.54
C LEU A 8 -34.45 27.82 -33.75
N LEU A 9 -33.24 28.30 -34.00
CA LEU A 9 -32.05 27.44 -34.09
C LEU A 9 -31.38 27.37 -32.72
N LEU A 10 -31.73 26.30 -31.99
CA LEU A 10 -31.06 25.81 -30.79
C LEU A 10 -29.59 25.50 -31.11
N ALA A 11 -28.68 26.37 -30.69
CA ALA A 11 -27.26 26.01 -30.55
C ALA A 11 -27.14 25.10 -29.32
N SER A 12 -27.22 23.78 -29.57
CA SER A 12 -27.10 22.76 -28.53
C SER A 12 -25.73 22.84 -27.86
N THR A 13 -25.75 23.08 -26.56
CA THR A 13 -24.63 22.90 -25.64
C THR A 13 -24.13 21.46 -25.68
N LEU A 14 -23.02 21.22 -26.38
CA LEU A 14 -22.29 19.95 -26.28
C LEU A 14 -21.21 20.07 -25.20
N VAL A 15 -21.60 19.90 -23.94
CA VAL A 15 -20.65 19.66 -22.83
C VAL A 15 -21.12 18.43 -22.08
N ALA A 16 -20.71 17.24 -22.51
CA ALA A 16 -20.84 16.01 -21.71
C ALA A 16 -20.04 14.86 -22.33
N SER A 17 -18.71 14.86 -22.24
CA SER A 17 -17.91 13.64 -22.48
C SER A 17 -16.47 13.66 -21.96
N SER A 18 -16.08 14.65 -21.14
CA SER A 18 -14.68 14.81 -20.72
C SER A 18 -14.29 14.11 -19.41
N PHE A 19 -15.23 13.47 -18.70
CA PHE A 19 -14.96 13.01 -17.32
C PHE A 19 -14.53 11.54 -17.18
N SER A 20 -14.77 10.67 -18.16
CA SER A 20 -14.45 9.22 -18.02
C SER A 20 -12.98 8.85 -18.28
N PHE A 21 -12.22 9.66 -19.02
CA PHE A 21 -10.81 9.38 -19.32
C PHE A 21 -9.87 9.61 -18.13
N ALA A 22 -10.21 10.56 -17.24
CA ALA A 22 -9.37 10.90 -16.09
C ALA A 22 -9.40 9.81 -15.01
N ASP A 23 -10.57 9.19 -14.77
CA ASP A 23 -10.71 8.11 -13.78
C ASP A 23 -10.01 6.82 -14.25
N ASP A 24 -10.09 6.47 -15.54
CA ASP A 24 -9.42 5.28 -16.07
C ASP A 24 -7.88 5.42 -16.06
N ALA A 25 -7.36 6.63 -16.34
CA ALA A 25 -5.93 6.91 -16.25
C ALA A 25 -5.40 6.79 -14.80
N ARG A 26 -6.15 7.28 -13.80
CA ARG A 26 -5.82 7.15 -12.38
C ARG A 26 -5.82 5.69 -11.92
N ILE A 27 -6.87 4.94 -12.24
CA ILE A 27 -6.97 3.51 -11.90
C ILE A 27 -5.81 2.71 -12.50
N ARG A 28 -5.40 3.01 -13.75
CA ARG A 28 -4.22 2.39 -14.40
C ARG A 28 -2.91 2.76 -13.70
N ALA A 29 -2.73 4.01 -13.31
CA ALA A 29 -1.55 4.47 -12.56
C ALA A 29 -1.44 3.74 -11.22
N ASP A 30 -2.51 3.70 -10.44
CA ASP A 30 -2.53 2.94 -9.19
C ASP A 30 -2.18 1.46 -9.45
N ASN A 31 -2.80 0.84 -10.48
CA ASN A 31 -2.56 -0.55 -10.85
C ASN A 31 -1.07 -0.85 -11.08
N HIS A 32 -0.35 0.10 -11.67
CA HIS A 32 1.10 0.02 -11.83
C HIS A 32 1.83 0.08 -10.49
N GLU A 33 1.52 1.06 -9.65
CA GLU A 33 2.13 1.25 -8.33
C GLU A 33 1.97 0.00 -7.43
N VAL A 34 0.75 -0.54 -7.30
CA VAL A 34 0.54 -1.77 -6.50
C VAL A 34 1.28 -3.00 -7.08
N ARG A 35 1.55 -3.04 -8.38
CA ARG A 35 2.39 -4.10 -8.97
C ARG A 35 3.85 -3.91 -8.61
N GLN A 36 4.34 -2.67 -8.61
CA GLN A 36 5.68 -2.33 -8.18
C GLN A 36 5.88 -2.65 -6.70
N ASP A 37 5.00 -2.20 -5.81
CA ASP A 37 5.02 -2.52 -4.38
C ASP A 37 5.09 -4.04 -4.13
N ARG A 38 4.36 -4.84 -4.91
CA ARG A 38 4.38 -6.30 -4.77
C ARG A 38 5.73 -6.92 -5.13
N ARG A 39 6.49 -6.29 -6.02
CA ARG A 39 7.84 -6.75 -6.39
C ARG A 39 8.82 -6.40 -5.28
N GLU A 40 8.78 -5.16 -4.79
CA GLU A 40 9.60 -4.69 -3.67
C GLU A 40 9.36 -5.55 -2.42
N ASP A 41 8.08 -5.75 -2.05
CA ASP A 41 7.65 -6.57 -0.92
C ASP A 41 8.01 -8.07 -1.06
N ARG A 42 8.40 -8.54 -2.26
CA ARG A 42 9.03 -9.87 -2.46
C ARG A 42 10.53 -9.83 -2.24
N THR A 43 11.21 -8.84 -2.82
CA THR A 43 12.66 -8.63 -2.64
C THR A 43 13.00 -8.49 -1.16
N ASP A 44 12.26 -7.67 -0.42
CA ASP A 44 12.52 -7.44 1.00
C ASP A 44 12.26 -8.69 1.85
N ARG A 45 11.31 -9.55 1.45
CA ARG A 45 11.11 -10.86 2.09
C ARG A 45 12.28 -11.79 1.85
N GLN A 46 12.92 -11.70 0.70
CA GLN A 46 14.11 -12.49 0.40
C GLN A 46 15.29 -12.00 1.24
N ALA A 47 15.55 -10.69 1.28
CA ALA A 47 16.60 -10.09 2.11
C ALA A 47 16.49 -10.54 3.57
N ARG A 48 15.29 -10.44 4.19
CA ARG A 48 15.09 -10.94 5.56
C ARG A 48 15.35 -12.43 5.76
N ARG A 49 15.11 -13.26 4.73
CA ARG A 49 15.41 -14.70 4.82
C ARG A 49 16.91 -14.92 4.84
N GLU A 50 17.67 -14.07 4.15
CA GLU A 50 19.12 -14.08 4.14
C GLU A 50 19.66 -13.60 5.50
N ASP A 51 19.14 -12.49 6.06
CA ASP A 51 19.51 -12.02 7.41
C ASP A 51 19.22 -13.08 8.47
N ALA A 52 18.05 -13.74 8.38
CA ALA A 52 17.70 -14.82 9.31
C ALA A 52 18.63 -16.03 9.21
N ARG A 53 19.16 -16.32 8.01
CA ARG A 53 20.18 -17.36 7.82
C ARG A 53 21.51 -16.95 8.44
N GLN A 54 21.94 -15.71 8.23
CA GLN A 54 23.17 -15.18 8.83
C GLN A 54 23.11 -15.25 10.37
N LEU A 55 22.02 -14.75 10.98
CA LEU A 55 21.82 -14.85 12.42
C LEU A 55 21.86 -16.29 12.96
N ASN A 56 21.37 -17.26 12.19
CA ASN A 56 21.45 -18.67 12.58
C ASN A 56 22.89 -19.19 12.51
N THR A 57 23.65 -18.80 11.50
CA THR A 57 25.08 -19.10 11.38
C THR A 57 25.87 -18.52 12.56
N ASP A 58 25.67 -17.24 12.89
CA ASP A 58 26.36 -16.60 14.01
C ASP A 58 26.03 -17.29 15.34
N ASN A 59 24.77 -17.71 15.52
CA ASN A 59 24.37 -18.46 16.71
C ASN A 59 25.06 -19.82 16.81
N ALA A 60 25.26 -20.52 15.69
CA ALA A 60 25.98 -21.78 15.66
C ALA A 60 27.47 -21.59 15.98
N GLN A 61 28.10 -20.54 15.45
CA GLN A 61 29.49 -20.18 15.76
C GLN A 61 29.66 -19.88 17.25
N ILE A 62 28.84 -19.00 17.81
CA ILE A 62 28.84 -18.68 19.25
C ILE A 62 28.64 -19.92 20.12
N GLN A 63 27.86 -20.90 19.65
CA GLN A 63 27.70 -22.16 20.36
C GLN A 63 28.95 -23.03 20.30
N SER A 64 29.68 -23.03 19.18
CA SER A 64 30.97 -23.69 19.04
C SER A 64 32.02 -23.04 19.95
N ASP A 65 32.14 -21.71 19.94
CA ASP A 65 33.15 -21.01 20.76
C ASP A 65 32.91 -21.21 22.25
N ARG A 66 31.64 -21.31 22.66
CA ARG A 66 31.30 -21.69 24.05
C ARG A 66 31.78 -23.09 24.42
N GLN A 67 31.79 -24.03 23.48
CA GLN A 67 32.28 -25.38 23.72
C GLN A 67 33.81 -25.40 23.79
N ASN A 68 34.49 -24.66 22.92
CA ASN A 68 35.94 -24.48 22.95
C ASN A 68 36.37 -23.85 24.28
N LEU A 69 35.74 -22.72 24.66
CA LEU A 69 35.99 -22.05 25.93
C LEU A 69 35.83 -22.99 27.13
N LYS A 70 34.83 -23.87 27.09
CA LYS A 70 34.58 -24.84 28.16
C LYS A 70 35.69 -25.89 28.21
N SER A 71 36.16 -26.36 27.06
CA SER A 71 37.27 -27.31 26.95
C SER A 71 38.59 -26.69 27.43
N ASP A 72 38.89 -25.46 27.01
CA ASP A 72 40.11 -24.74 27.39
C ASP A 72 40.12 -24.38 28.88
N ALA A 73 38.96 -24.01 29.42
CA ALA A 73 38.80 -23.81 30.85
C ALA A 73 39.00 -25.13 31.64
N ALA A 74 38.61 -26.27 31.07
CA ALA A 74 38.80 -27.58 31.70
C ALA A 74 40.26 -28.07 31.61
N SER A 75 40.99 -27.71 30.54
CA SER A 75 42.41 -28.02 30.38
C SER A 75 43.32 -27.08 31.18
N GLY A 76 42.79 -25.96 31.67
CA GLY A 76 43.53 -24.96 32.44
C GLY A 76 44.32 -23.98 31.56
N ASP A 77 44.06 -23.94 30.25
CA ASP A 77 44.70 -22.99 29.34
C ASP A 77 44.09 -21.59 29.51
N THR A 78 44.66 -20.82 30.44
CA THR A 78 44.16 -19.48 30.75
C THR A 78 44.33 -18.49 29.60
N GLN A 79 45.28 -18.73 28.69
CA GLN A 79 45.51 -17.84 27.55
C GLN A 79 44.44 -18.09 26.48
N ALA A 80 44.18 -19.35 26.14
CA ALA A 80 43.11 -19.71 25.22
C ALA A 80 41.74 -19.25 25.73
N VAL A 81 41.44 -19.44 27.03
CA VAL A 81 40.21 -18.93 27.66
C VAL A 81 40.07 -17.41 27.54
N ALA A 82 41.16 -16.65 27.65
CA ALA A 82 41.10 -15.19 27.51
C ALA A 82 40.81 -14.77 26.06
N GLN A 83 41.41 -15.47 25.09
CA GLN A 83 41.17 -15.26 23.66
C GLN A 83 39.73 -15.59 23.29
N ASP A 84 39.24 -16.78 23.64
CA ASP A 84 37.86 -17.23 23.38
C ASP A 84 36.83 -16.28 23.99
N LYS A 85 37.08 -15.72 25.18
CA LYS A 85 36.19 -14.71 25.79
C LYS A 85 36.15 -13.42 24.98
N ALA A 86 37.27 -13.01 24.39
CA ALA A 86 37.35 -11.81 23.57
C ALA A 86 36.60 -12.01 22.25
N GLU A 87 36.80 -13.16 21.59
CA GLU A 87 36.10 -13.57 20.37
C GLU A 87 34.59 -13.65 20.61
N LEU A 88 34.15 -14.39 21.63
CA LEU A 88 32.74 -14.50 22.01
C LEU A 88 32.10 -13.14 22.34
N LYS A 89 32.87 -12.18 22.84
CA LYS A 89 32.39 -10.82 23.10
C LYS A 89 32.19 -10.04 21.79
N SER A 90 33.09 -10.21 20.83
CA SER A 90 32.96 -9.63 19.49
C SER A 90 31.72 -10.19 18.79
N ASP A 91 31.58 -11.51 18.73
CA ASP A 91 30.47 -12.16 18.02
C ASP A 91 29.11 -11.79 18.63
N LYS A 92 29.03 -11.68 19.95
CA LYS A 92 27.83 -11.18 20.63
C LYS A 92 27.49 -9.74 20.25
N LYS A 93 28.48 -8.90 19.99
CA LYS A 93 28.29 -7.50 19.58
C LYS A 93 27.79 -7.45 18.14
N ASP A 94 28.40 -8.23 17.25
CA ASP A 94 28.04 -8.28 15.83
C ASP A 94 26.64 -8.86 15.65
N ARG A 95 26.34 -10.02 16.26
CA ARG A 95 24.96 -10.57 16.29
C ARG A 95 23.94 -9.58 16.83
N ARG A 96 24.31 -8.74 17.82
CA ARG A 96 23.40 -7.71 18.36
C ARG A 96 23.15 -6.59 17.35
N LYS A 97 24.15 -6.24 16.54
CA LYS A 97 24.01 -5.27 15.46
C LYS A 97 23.10 -5.84 14.37
N ASP A 98 23.36 -7.06 13.90
CA ASP A 98 22.58 -7.69 12.84
C ASP A 98 21.12 -7.91 13.28
N ALA A 99 20.88 -8.27 14.54
CA ALA A 99 19.53 -8.35 15.09
C ALA A 99 18.79 -7.00 15.13
N LYS A 100 19.51 -5.88 15.32
CA LYS A 100 18.90 -4.54 15.26
C LYS A 100 18.56 -4.16 13.82
N ASP A 101 19.44 -4.45 12.89
CA ASP A 101 19.27 -4.14 11.48
C ASP A 101 18.07 -4.92 10.91
N ALA A 102 18.01 -6.24 11.15
CA ALA A 102 16.86 -7.07 10.79
C ALA A 102 15.53 -6.61 11.44
N ALA A 103 15.59 -6.06 12.66
CA ALA A 103 14.42 -5.49 13.32
C ALA A 103 13.99 -4.15 12.70
N ALA A 104 14.93 -3.33 12.23
CA ALA A 104 14.65 -2.10 11.49
C ALA A 104 13.97 -2.42 10.15
N ASP A 105 14.51 -3.36 9.39
CA ASP A 105 13.94 -3.79 8.10
C ASP A 105 12.54 -4.37 8.27
N THR A 106 12.32 -5.14 9.34
CA THR A 106 10.98 -5.64 9.69
C THR A 106 9.99 -4.51 9.97
N ARG A 107 10.44 -3.40 10.57
CA ARG A 107 9.58 -2.22 10.82
C ARG A 107 9.29 -1.47 9.53
N ALA A 108 10.29 -1.28 8.66
CA ALA A 108 10.12 -0.66 7.34
C ALA A 108 9.07 -1.40 6.52
N LEU A 109 9.24 -2.71 6.35
CA LEU A 109 8.29 -3.60 5.67
C LEU A 109 6.86 -3.52 6.23
N ARG A 110 6.70 -3.39 7.55
CA ARG A 110 5.37 -3.24 8.15
C ARG A 110 4.73 -1.90 7.79
N ARG A 111 5.51 -0.84 7.58
CA ARG A 111 5.02 0.46 7.09
C ARG A 111 4.63 0.36 5.63
N ASP A 112 5.48 -0.21 4.78
CA ASP A 112 5.23 -0.32 3.34
C ASP A 112 3.97 -1.16 3.08
N ARG A 113 3.84 -2.31 3.77
CA ARG A 113 2.59 -3.10 3.69
C ARG A 113 1.35 -2.37 4.17
N ARG A 114 1.47 -1.42 5.10
CA ARG A 114 0.33 -0.58 5.52
C ARG A 114 -0.01 0.44 4.45
N ALA A 115 1.00 1.04 3.80
CA ALA A 115 0.82 1.95 2.67
C ALA A 115 0.12 1.24 1.51
N THR A 116 0.69 0.14 0.99
CA THR A 116 0.09 -0.64 -0.10
C THR A 116 -1.33 -1.12 0.21
N ARG A 117 -1.65 -1.40 1.48
CA ARG A 117 -3.03 -1.76 1.89
C ARG A 117 -3.99 -0.57 1.80
N ARG A 118 -3.53 0.64 2.11
CA ARG A 118 -4.31 1.88 1.93
C ARG A 118 -4.50 2.16 0.44
N ASP A 119 -3.46 2.05 -0.38
CA ASP A 119 -3.55 2.34 -1.82
C ASP A 119 -4.51 1.38 -2.52
N ARG A 120 -4.48 0.09 -2.14
CA ARG A 120 -5.47 -0.89 -2.60
C ARG A 120 -6.90 -0.58 -2.16
N ARG A 121 -7.09 0.04 -0.98
CA ARG A 121 -8.42 0.45 -0.51
C ARG A 121 -8.90 1.66 -1.30
N ASN A 122 -8.05 2.65 -1.51
CA ASN A 122 -8.36 3.85 -2.28
C ASN A 122 -8.75 3.49 -3.71
N ARG A 123 -7.94 2.69 -4.42
CA ARG A 123 -8.32 2.20 -5.76
C ARG A 123 -9.69 1.52 -5.78
N ARG A 124 -9.98 0.67 -4.79
CA ARG A 124 -11.30 0.00 -4.73
C ARG A 124 -12.43 1.01 -4.59
N GLN A 125 -12.23 2.07 -3.82
CA GLN A 125 -13.20 3.16 -3.70
C GLN A 125 -13.32 3.92 -5.01
N ASP A 126 -12.22 4.24 -5.68
CA ASP A 126 -12.21 4.96 -6.96
C ASP A 126 -12.93 4.16 -8.05
N VAL A 127 -12.67 2.86 -8.14
CA VAL A 127 -13.39 1.94 -9.05
C VAL A 127 -14.89 1.91 -8.73
N ASN A 128 -15.27 1.83 -7.46
CA ASN A 128 -16.68 1.81 -7.06
C ASN A 128 -17.38 3.13 -7.36
N ASN A 129 -16.69 4.27 -7.16
CA ASN A 129 -17.21 5.60 -7.45
C ASN A 129 -17.40 5.79 -8.96
N ALA A 130 -16.41 5.40 -9.77
CA ALA A 130 -16.51 5.43 -11.23
C ALA A 130 -17.66 4.55 -11.75
N ALA A 131 -17.84 3.35 -11.16
CA ALA A 131 -18.95 2.47 -11.49
C ALA A 131 -20.32 3.05 -11.09
N SER A 132 -20.41 3.71 -9.93
CA SER A 132 -21.66 4.33 -9.45
C SER A 132 -22.05 5.54 -10.31
N ASN A 133 -21.08 6.37 -10.71
CA ASN A 133 -21.33 7.54 -11.56
C ASN A 133 -21.80 7.16 -12.98
N ASN A 134 -21.43 5.98 -13.47
CA ASN A 134 -21.91 5.47 -14.77
C ASN A 134 -23.31 4.85 -14.69
N GLY A 135 -23.84 4.57 -13.49
CA GLY A 135 -25.17 4.00 -13.26
C GLY A 135 -26.28 5.03 -13.08
N THR A 136 -25.96 6.29 -12.74
CA THR A 136 -26.94 7.33 -12.37
C THR A 136 -27.57 8.05 -13.58
N THR A 137 -27.27 7.63 -14.82
CA THR A 137 -27.80 8.24 -16.05
C THR A 137 -28.89 7.40 -16.71
N SER A 138 -29.90 6.93 -15.96
CA SER A 138 -31.15 6.42 -16.56
C SER A 138 -32.25 6.33 -15.50
N THR A 139 -33.07 7.39 -15.41
CA THR A 139 -34.51 7.42 -15.07
C THR A 139 -34.87 8.85 -14.66
N GLY A 140 -34.91 9.75 -15.66
CA GLY A 140 -35.60 11.03 -15.52
C GLY A 140 -37.09 10.78 -15.36
N GLY A 141 -37.54 10.68 -14.11
CA GLY A 141 -38.96 10.63 -13.77
C GLY A 141 -39.63 11.94 -14.15
N THR A 142 -40.63 11.85 -15.02
CA THR A 142 -41.59 12.90 -15.32
C THR A 142 -42.36 13.28 -14.05
N SER A 143 -42.02 14.41 -13.43
CA SER A 143 -42.93 15.07 -12.49
C SER A 143 -43.84 16.01 -13.29
N THR A 144 -45.10 15.58 -13.48
CA THR A 144 -46.17 16.49 -13.85
C THR A 144 -46.66 17.12 -12.55
N ASP A 145 -46.23 18.36 -12.31
CA ASP A 145 -46.72 19.18 -11.20
C ASP A 145 -48.10 19.74 -11.57
N ALA A 146 -49.16 19.09 -11.07
CA ALA A 146 -50.53 19.58 -11.12
C ALA A 146 -50.80 20.47 -9.89
N GLY A 147 -50.28 21.70 -9.94
CA GLY A 147 -50.55 22.74 -8.95
C GLY A 147 -51.94 23.35 -9.14
N THR A 148 -52.91 22.86 -8.36
CA THR A 148 -54.25 23.46 -8.22
C THR A 148 -54.15 24.70 -7.33
N ALA A 149 -54.30 25.90 -7.89
CA ALA A 149 -54.40 27.15 -7.12
C ALA A 149 -55.78 27.78 -7.33
N GLY A 150 -56.69 27.52 -6.39
CA GLY A 150 -57.88 28.33 -6.19
C GLY A 150 -57.66 29.28 -5.01
N ALA A 151 -57.91 30.58 -5.22
CA ALA A 151 -58.57 31.46 -4.26
C ALA A 151 -58.67 32.91 -4.79
N THR A 152 -59.92 33.34 -4.97
CA THR A 152 -60.49 34.65 -4.58
C THR A 152 -59.91 35.94 -5.17
N SER A 153 -60.72 36.64 -5.97
CA SER A 153 -60.76 38.10 -5.95
C SER A 153 -62.20 38.60 -5.97
N SER A 154 -62.48 39.51 -5.05
CA SER A 154 -63.77 40.09 -4.71
C SER A 154 -64.10 41.28 -5.61
N LYS A 155 -65.34 41.37 -6.08
CA LYS A 155 -66.12 42.61 -6.14
C LYS A 155 -67.61 42.31 -6.27
#